data_AF-A0A8T6ID15-F1
#
_entry.id   AF-A0A8T6ID15-F1
#
_cell.length_a   1.000
_cell.length_b   1.000
_cell.length_c   1.000
_cell.angle_alpha   90.00
_cell.angle_beta   90.00
_cell.angle_gamma   90.00
#
_symmetry.space_group_name_H-M   'P 1'
#
loop_
_entity.id
_entity.type
_entity.pdbx_description
1 polymer ?
#
loop_
_entity_poly.entity_id
_entity_poly.type
_entity_poly.pdbx_seq_one_letter_code
_entity_poly.pdbx_strand_id
1 'polypeptide(L)'
;MAVEAQIPYQEAMELHDPHSWITKYWFSQDHKVIAIQYGITAIGVGLVALVLSGMMRLQLGFPDQFDFIDPEAYYQFITMHGMIMVIYLLTALLLGGFGNLLVPLMCGARDMVFPYVNMISYHVY
;
A
#
# COMPACT_ATOMS: atom_id res chain seq x y z
N MET A 1 40.19 20.86 26.52
CA MET A 1 39.52 19.66 27.06
C MET A 1 38.13 19.60 26.44
N ALA A 2 38.06 19.25 25.15
CA ALA A 2 36.80 18.96 24.48
C ALA A 2 36.62 17.44 24.61
N VAL A 3 35.76 17.04 25.55
CA VAL A 3 35.29 15.66 25.62
C VAL A 3 34.30 15.51 24.47
N GLU A 4 34.80 15.07 23.33
CA GLU A 4 33.98 14.45 22.28
C GLU A 4 33.32 13.24 22.96
N ALA A 5 32.10 13.42 23.46
CA ALA A 5 31.29 12.32 23.90
C ALA A 5 31.01 11.49 22.64
N GLN A 6 31.81 10.44 22.44
CA GLN A 6 31.60 9.43 21.42
C GLN A 6 30.23 8.81 21.67
N ILE A 7 29.20 9.36 21.01
CA ILE A 7 27.83 8.91 21.22
C ILE A 7 27.75 7.52 20.58
N PRO A 8 27.46 6.45 21.35
CA PRO A 8 27.53 5.07 20.89
C PRO A 8 26.38 4.69 19.93
N TYR A 9 25.58 5.65 19.46
CA TYR A 9 24.42 5.38 18.60
C TYR A 9 24.78 5.07 17.15
N GLN A 10 25.98 5.47 16.69
CA GLN A 10 26.39 5.28 15.30
C GLN A 10 26.74 3.83 14.96
N GLU A 11 27.03 3.00 15.97
CA GLU A 11 27.46 1.60 15.78
C GLU A 11 26.27 0.61 15.76
N ALA A 12 25.07 1.03 16.19
CA ALA A 12 23.92 0.13 16.40
C ALA A 12 22.98 -0.01 15.18
N MET A 13 23.26 0.63 14.06
CA MET A 13 22.45 0.48 12.83
C MET A 13 23.31 0.08 11.65
N GLU A 14 23.93 -1.09 11.73
CA GLU A 14 24.32 -1.82 10.54
C GLU A 14 23.09 -1.92 9.62
N LEU A 15 23.23 -1.31 8.44
CA LEU A 15 22.32 -1.54 7.32
C LEU A 15 22.39 -3.04 7.04
N HIS A 16 21.28 -3.75 7.27
CA HIS A 16 21.10 -5.11 6.78
C HIS A 16 21.08 -5.05 5.25
N ASP A 17 22.27 -5.02 4.64
CA ASP A 17 22.42 -5.09 3.20
C ASP A 17 21.86 -6.46 2.75
N PRO A 18 20.85 -6.47 1.87
CA PRO A 18 20.18 -7.73 1.52
C PRO A 18 21.12 -8.62 0.70
N HIS A 19 21.45 -9.79 1.25
CA HIS A 19 22.30 -10.80 0.63
C HIS A 19 21.64 -11.54 -0.57
N SER A 20 20.34 -11.30 -0.85
CA SER A 20 19.57 -11.97 -1.92
C SER A 20 18.53 -11.05 -2.57
N TRP A 21 18.24 -11.24 -3.86
CA TRP A 21 17.23 -10.49 -4.64
C TRP A 21 15.83 -10.53 -4.01
N ILE A 22 15.48 -11.65 -3.38
CA ILE A 22 14.18 -11.86 -2.71
C ILE A 22 14.11 -11.03 -1.42
N THR A 23 15.19 -10.99 -0.63
CA THR A 23 15.26 -10.14 0.57
C THR A 23 15.23 -8.66 0.21
N LYS A 24 15.79 -8.28 -0.95
CA LYS A 24 15.83 -6.89 -1.39
C LYS A 24 14.48 -6.34 -1.83
N TYR A 25 13.63 -7.15 -2.48
CA TYR A 25 12.38 -6.68 -3.07
C TYR A 25 11.11 -7.23 -2.41
N TRP A 26 11.15 -8.41 -1.80
CA TRP A 26 10.00 -9.01 -1.13
C TRP A 26 10.06 -8.74 0.38
N PHE A 27 11.21 -9.00 1.03
CA PHE A 27 11.40 -8.79 2.48
C PHE A 27 12.28 -7.58 2.80
N SER A 28 11.98 -6.44 2.17
CA SER A 28 12.70 -5.20 2.43
C SER A 28 12.14 -4.51 3.68
N GLN A 29 13.01 -3.98 4.52
CA GLN A 29 12.64 -3.16 5.67
C GLN A 29 12.62 -1.65 5.35
N ASP A 30 13.09 -1.25 4.15
CA ASP A 30 13.14 0.15 3.74
C ASP A 30 11.72 0.70 3.47
N HIS A 31 11.32 1.74 4.20
CA HIS A 31 10.03 2.42 4.03
C HIS A 31 9.76 2.88 2.59
N LYS A 32 10.79 3.19 1.80
CA LYS A 32 10.62 3.60 0.39
C LYS A 32 10.19 2.43 -0.49
N VAL A 33 10.78 1.26 -0.28
CA VAL A 33 10.43 0.04 -1.02
C VAL A 33 9.01 -0.39 -0.65
N ILE A 34 8.67 -0.35 0.64
CA ILE A 34 7.32 -0.65 1.15
C ILE A 34 6.29 0.34 0.60
N ALA A 35 6.61 1.63 0.52
CA ALA A 35 5.72 2.63 -0.08
C ALA A 35 5.45 2.35 -1.58
N ILE A 36 6.47 1.97 -2.35
CA ILE A 36 6.30 1.61 -3.77
C ILE A 36 5.44 0.35 -3.91
N GLN A 37 5.68 -0.65 -3.07
CA GLN A 37 4.88 -1.88 -3.01
C GLN A 37 3.39 -1.59 -2.77
N TYR A 38 3.06 -0.76 -1.77
CA TYR A 38 1.68 -0.30 -1.54
C TYR A 38 1.11 0.50 -2.71
N GLY A 39 1.92 1.35 -3.35
CA GLY A 39 1.51 2.11 -4.53
C GLY A 39 1.14 1.21 -5.72
N ILE A 40 1.93 0.16 -5.98
CA ILE A 40 1.64 -0.82 -7.03
C ILE A 40 0.34 -1.58 -6.71
N THR A 41 0.19 -2.05 -5.47
CA THR A 41 -1.04 -2.73 -5.04
C THR A 41 -2.26 -1.81 -5.18
N ALA A 42 -2.15 -0.53 -4.79
CA ALA A 42 -3.22 0.45 -4.92
C ALA A 42 -3.66 0.67 -6.38
N ILE A 43 -2.71 0.74 -7.31
CA ILE A 43 -3.01 0.83 -8.75
C ILE A 43 -3.71 -0.46 -9.21
N GLY A 44 -3.22 -1.63 -8.80
CA GLY A 44 -3.82 -2.93 -9.16
C GLY A 44 -5.28 -3.05 -8.71
N VAL A 45 -5.57 -2.80 -7.44
CA VAL A 45 -6.95 -2.83 -6.91
C VAL A 45 -7.82 -1.71 -7.48
N GLY A 46 -7.23 -0.55 -7.78
CA GLY A 46 -7.93 0.56 -8.43
C GLY A 46 -8.39 0.24 -9.84
N LEU A 47 -7.60 -0.50 -10.62
CA LEU A 47 -8.03 -0.98 -11.94
C LEU A 47 -9.22 -1.94 -11.83
N VAL A 48 -9.22 -2.85 -10.86
CA VAL A 48 -10.36 -3.75 -10.60
C VAL A 48 -11.61 -2.94 -10.23
N ALA A 49 -11.46 -1.95 -9.35
CA ALA A 49 -12.57 -1.07 -8.97
C ALA A 49 -13.11 -0.25 -10.15
N LEU A 50 -12.24 0.20 -11.07
CA LEU A 50 -12.66 0.92 -12.28
C LEU A 50 -13.48 0.02 -13.22
N VAL A 51 -13.10 -1.25 -13.39
CA VAL A 51 -13.87 -2.21 -14.19
C VAL A 51 -15.26 -2.43 -13.56
N LEU A 52 -15.33 -2.66 -12.25
CA LEU A 52 -16.61 -2.80 -11.54
C LEU A 52 -17.48 -1.54 -11.66
N SER A 53 -16.87 -0.35 -11.58
CA SER A 53 -17.56 0.93 -11.81
C SER A 53 -18.14 1.02 -13.22
N GLY A 54 -17.37 0.58 -14.22
CA GLY A 54 -17.81 0.51 -15.61
C GLY A 54 -19.02 -0.41 -15.79
N MET A 55 -18.99 -1.61 -15.18
CA MET A 55 -20.09 -2.57 -15.27
C MET A 55 -21.39 -2.01 -14.66
N MET A 56 -21.32 -1.37 -13.49
CA MET A 56 -22.50 -0.75 -12.88
C MET A 56 -23.07 0.38 -13.77
N ARG A 57 -22.19 1.20 -14.37
CA ARG A 57 -22.60 2.28 -15.27
C ARG A 57 -23.23 1.77 -16.57
N LEU A 58 -22.73 0.67 -17.13
CA LEU A 58 -23.32 0.04 -18.31
C LEU A 58 -24.74 -0.46 -18.03
N GLN A 59 -24.97 -1.05 -16.84
CA GLN A 59 -26.31 -1.48 -16.43
C GLN A 59 -27.29 -0.31 -16.26
N LEU A 60 -26.83 0.82 -15.72
CA LEU A 60 -27.63 2.04 -15.58
C LEU A 60 -27.91 2.72 -16.94
N GLY A 61 -26.98 2.64 -17.90
CA GLY A 61 -27.06 3.32 -19.19
C GLY A 61 -27.90 2.59 -20.24
N PHE A 62 -27.93 1.26 -20.21
CA PHE A 62 -28.72 0.42 -21.11
C PHE A 62 -29.52 -0.61 -20.31
N PRO A 63 -30.62 -0.18 -19.66
CA PRO A 63 -31.51 -1.11 -18.95
C PRO A 63 -32.07 -2.14 -19.94
N ASP A 64 -32.20 -3.41 -19.50
CA ASP A 64 -32.77 -4.54 -20.27
C ASP A 64 -31.99 -5.01 -21.51
N GLN A 65 -30.75 -4.56 -21.74
CA GLN A 65 -29.90 -5.07 -22.83
C GLN A 65 -28.93 -6.18 -22.39
N PHE A 66 -28.70 -6.32 -21.09
CA PHE A 66 -27.73 -7.27 -20.52
C PHE A 66 -28.42 -8.23 -19.55
N ASP A 67 -28.87 -9.38 -20.05
CA ASP A 67 -29.47 -10.49 -19.28
C ASP A 67 -28.53 -11.10 -18.19
N PHE A 68 -27.27 -10.69 -18.15
CA PHE A 68 -26.26 -11.20 -17.21
C PHE A 68 -26.15 -10.42 -15.90
N ILE A 69 -26.80 -9.26 -15.78
CA ILE A 69 -26.73 -8.42 -14.58
C ILE A 69 -28.13 -8.39 -13.93
N ASP A 70 -28.42 -9.46 -13.19
CA ASP A 70 -29.61 -9.55 -12.33
C ASP A 70 -29.50 -8.52 -11.17
N PRO A 71 -30.61 -8.07 -10.55
CA PRO A 71 -30.56 -7.12 -9.44
C PRO A 71 -29.66 -7.59 -8.28
N GLU A 72 -29.57 -8.90 -8.04
CA GLU A 72 -28.65 -9.47 -7.05
C GLU A 72 -27.18 -9.19 -7.38
N ALA A 73 -26.76 -9.43 -8.62
CA ALA A 73 -25.39 -9.18 -9.08
C ALA A 73 -25.04 -7.69 -9.01
N TYR A 74 -25.99 -6.80 -9.31
CA TYR A 74 -25.80 -5.36 -9.20
C TYR A 74 -25.50 -4.92 -7.76
N TYR A 75 -26.26 -5.42 -6.78
CA TYR A 75 -25.99 -5.12 -5.37
C TYR A 75 -24.63 -5.66 -4.93
N GLN A 76 -24.25 -6.87 -5.38
CA GLN A 76 -22.94 -7.43 -5.09
C GLN A 76 -21.81 -6.57 -5.68
N PHE A 77 -21.94 -6.11 -6.93
CA PHE A 77 -20.95 -5.24 -7.56
C PHE A 77 -20.79 -3.89 -6.85
N ILE A 78 -21.88 -3.27 -6.38
CA ILE A 78 -21.82 -2.04 -5.59
C ILE A 78 -21.05 -2.26 -4.30
N THR A 79 -21.42 -3.30 -3.54
CA THR A 79 -20.78 -3.58 -2.24
C THR A 79 -19.29 -3.88 -2.42
N MET A 80 -18.93 -4.70 -3.41
CA MET A 80 -17.53 -5.02 -3.70
C MET A 80 -16.74 -3.79 -4.18
N HIS A 81 -17.31 -2.98 -5.08
CA HIS A 81 -16.67 -1.75 -5.55
C HIS A 81 -16.40 -0.79 -4.38
N GLY A 82 -17.40 -0.57 -3.51
CA GLY A 82 -17.25 0.29 -2.33
C GLY A 82 -16.18 -0.21 -1.37
N MET A 83 -16.18 -1.51 -1.06
CA MET A 83 -15.16 -2.12 -0.20
C MET A 83 -13.75 -1.98 -0.79
N ILE A 84 -13.59 -2.23 -2.09
CA ILE A 84 -12.29 -2.09 -2.77
C ILE A 84 -11.82 -0.63 -2.79
N MET A 85 -12.69 0.33 -3.04
CA MET A 85 -12.31 1.74 -3.09
C MET A 85 -11.94 2.30 -1.70
N VAL A 86 -12.76 2.03 -0.69
CA VAL A 86 -12.59 2.66 0.64
C VAL A 86 -11.59 1.90 1.50
N ILE A 87 -11.74 0.58 1.61
CA ILE A 87 -10.89 -0.21 2.51
C ILE A 87 -9.56 -0.51 1.84
N TYR A 88 -9.57 -0.98 0.59
CA TYR A 88 -8.33 -1.39 -0.06
C TYR A 88 -7.60 -0.19 -0.66
N LEU A 89 -8.14 0.49 -1.66
CA LEU A 89 -7.44 1.56 -2.38
C LEU A 89 -7.07 2.72 -1.45
N LEU A 90 -8.02 3.29 -0.70
CA LEU A 90 -7.74 4.45 0.16
C LEU A 90 -6.67 4.14 1.22
N THR A 91 -6.78 2.97 1.86
CA THR A 91 -5.81 2.56 2.89
C THR A 91 -4.44 2.25 2.30
N ALA A 92 -4.35 1.49 1.20
CA ALA A 92 -3.06 1.22 0.56
C ALA A 92 -2.42 2.49 0.01
N LEU A 93 -3.17 3.36 -0.66
CA LEU A 93 -2.58 4.52 -1.32
C LEU A 93 -2.18 5.59 -0.32
N LEU A 94 -3.09 5.99 0.56
CA LEU A 94 -2.87 7.12 1.47
C LEU A 94 -2.06 6.69 2.70
N LEU A 95 -2.47 5.63 3.39
CA LEU A 95 -1.77 5.18 4.60
C LEU A 95 -0.52 4.36 4.22
N GLY A 96 -0.67 3.38 3.34
CA GLY A 96 0.42 2.48 2.95
C GLY A 96 1.47 3.12 2.04
N GLY A 97 1.06 3.87 1.01
CA GLY A 97 1.95 4.46 0.02
C GLY A 97 2.51 5.79 0.50
N PHE A 98 1.65 6.81 0.58
CA PHE A 98 2.07 8.14 0.99
C PHE A 98 2.51 8.20 2.45
N GLY A 99 1.84 7.48 3.36
CA GLY A 99 2.23 7.45 4.78
C GLY A 99 3.63 6.90 5.00
N ASN A 100 3.96 5.75 4.40
CA ASN A 100 5.31 5.18 4.51
C ASN A 100 6.37 6.02 3.80
N LEU A 101 6.05 6.69 2.70
CA LEU A 101 7.02 7.51 1.98
C LEU A 101 7.27 8.86 2.66
N LEU A 102 6.20 9.59 2.99
CA LEU A 102 6.27 11.00 3.38
C LEU A 102 6.54 11.21 4.86
N VAL A 103 6.04 10.35 5.76
CA VAL A 103 6.18 10.58 7.21
C VAL A 103 7.65 10.62 7.65
N PRO A 104 8.51 9.64 7.29
CA PRO A 104 9.93 9.69 7.66
C PRO A 104 10.64 10.90 7.03
N LEU A 105 10.32 11.21 5.76
CA LEU A 105 10.92 12.32 5.02
C LEU A 105 10.54 13.69 5.63
N MET A 106 9.30 13.88 6.06
CA MET A 106 8.83 15.10 6.71
C MET A 106 9.44 15.29 8.10
N CYS A 107 9.68 14.19 8.84
CA CYS A 107 10.35 14.22 10.13
C CYS A 107 11.89 14.29 10.03
N GLY A 108 12.47 14.21 8.83
CA GLY A 108 13.93 14.15 8.63
C GLY A 108 14.56 12.87 9.19
N ALA A 109 13.76 11.82 9.42
CA ALA A 109 14.23 10.54 9.92
C ALA A 109 14.78 9.68 8.76
N ARG A 110 15.74 8.81 9.06
CA ARG A 110 16.33 7.89 8.07
C ARG A 110 15.34 6.78 7.67
N ASP A 111 14.52 6.31 8.60
CA ASP A 111 13.54 5.24 8.40
C ASP A 111 12.39 5.33 9.44
N MET A 112 11.39 4.45 9.34
CA MET A 112 10.30 4.40 10.32
C MET A 112 10.74 3.81 11.68
N VAL A 113 10.05 4.18 12.77
CA VAL A 113 10.40 3.76 14.15
C VAL A 113 10.45 2.23 14.32
N PHE A 114 9.61 1.49 13.59
CA PHE A 114 9.57 0.02 13.61
C PHE A 114 9.60 -0.57 12.18
N PRO A 115 10.78 -0.71 11.55
CA PRO A 115 10.90 -1.16 10.15
C PRO A 115 10.39 -2.60 9.91
N TYR A 116 10.64 -3.52 10.85
CA TYR A 116 10.21 -4.91 10.73
C TYR A 116 8.69 -5.08 10.76
N VAL A 117 8.00 -4.35 11.65
CA VAL A 117 6.53 -4.40 11.75
C VAL A 117 5.91 -3.80 10.48
N ASN A 118 6.54 -2.78 9.89
CA ASN A 118 6.08 -2.20 8.64
C ASN A 118 6.12 -3.19 7.47
N MET A 119 7.22 -3.95 7.36
CA MET A 119 7.33 -4.99 6.37
C MET A 119 6.19 -6.01 6.54
N ILE A 120 5.93 -6.48 7.77
CA ILE A 120 4.81 -7.41 8.04
C ILE A 120 3.46 -6.79 7.68
N SER A 121 3.25 -5.50 7.99
CA SER A 121 2.02 -4.78 7.63
C SER A 121 1.71 -4.89 6.13
N TYR A 122 2.72 -4.78 5.26
CA TYR A 122 2.51 -4.94 3.82
C TYR A 122 2.13 -6.37 3.42
N HIS A 123 2.69 -7.38 4.08
CA HIS A 123 2.41 -8.77 3.75
C HIS A 123 1.05 -9.27 4.25
N VAL A 124 0.52 -8.67 5.31
CA VAL A 124 -0.81 -9.00 5.88
C VAL A 124 -1.93 -8.25 5.16
N TYR A 125 -1.60 -7.10 4.58
CA TYR A 125 -2.52 -6.26 3.81
C TYR A 125 -2.97 -6.95 2.51
#